data_AF-A0A381YEI8-F1
#
_entry.id   AF-A0A381YEI8-F1
#
_cell.length_a   1.000
_cell.length_b   1.000
_cell.length_c   1.000
_cell.angle_alpha   90.00
_cell.angle_beta   90.00
_cell.angle_gamma   90.00
#
_symmetry.space_group_name_H-M   'P 1'
#
loop_
_entity.id
_entity.type
_entity.pdbx_description
1 polymer ?
#
loop_
_entity_poly.entity_id
_entity_poly.type
_entity_poly.pdbx_seq_one_letter_code
_entity_poly.pdbx_strand_id
1 'polypeptide(L)'
;IDITSLQTTMKPSFLWNVNKPALASFRRQDYHGDPSVSLESAVRKTLKDKTGKTFNGPIRLLTHLRYFGHCFNPVSFYYCFNETDEKVEAIMAEVTNTPWKERYAYVVDKKSQSKSKPNFSASPKKQLHVSPFWGMDHDYEMLFSLPEDSLSVHMKNFKEKEKVFDVTLSLKRRPFTNRTLLTALLRFPLLTLMVVFRIHWQAVRLYIRRAPFFTHPDKI
;
A
#
# COMPACT_ATOMS: atom_id res chain seq x y z
N ILE A 1 0.28 6.87 -9.51
CA ILE A 1 0.05 8.32 -9.73
C ILE A 1 1.27 9.05 -9.18
N ASP A 2 1.80 10.03 -9.90
CA ASP A 2 2.89 10.86 -9.36
C ASP A 2 2.32 11.78 -8.28
N ILE A 3 2.92 11.75 -7.08
CA ILE A 3 2.36 12.46 -5.92
C ILE A 3 2.49 13.98 -6.02
N THR A 4 3.42 14.48 -6.85
CA THR A 4 3.67 15.92 -7.03
C THR A 4 2.67 16.56 -8.00
N SER A 5 2.21 15.79 -8.99
CA SER A 5 1.26 16.24 -10.02
C SER A 5 -0.18 15.80 -9.78
N LEU A 6 -0.53 15.36 -8.56
CA LEU A 6 -1.88 14.88 -8.22
C LEU A 6 -3.00 15.89 -8.59
N GLN A 7 -2.75 17.19 -8.37
CA GLN A 7 -3.72 18.24 -8.65
C GLN A 7 -3.92 18.47 -10.16
N THR A 8 -2.90 18.23 -10.97
CA THR A 8 -2.90 18.47 -12.42
C THR A 8 -3.13 17.19 -13.23
N THR A 9 -3.07 16.02 -12.60
CA THR A 9 -3.22 14.71 -13.26
C THR A 9 -4.55 14.60 -14.01
N MET A 10 -5.63 15.16 -13.46
CA MET A 10 -6.94 15.17 -14.10
C MET A 10 -7.78 16.35 -13.62
N LYS A 11 -8.57 16.95 -14.51
CA LYS A 11 -9.44 18.07 -14.18
C LYS A 11 -10.43 17.67 -13.05
N PRO A 12 -10.54 18.47 -11.98
CA PRO A 12 -11.52 18.23 -10.92
C PRO A 12 -12.94 18.14 -11.47
N SER A 13 -13.73 17.19 -10.96
CA SER A 13 -15.11 16.95 -11.36
C SER A 13 -15.86 16.20 -10.26
N PHE A 14 -17.14 15.89 -10.48
CA PHE A 14 -17.89 14.99 -9.60
C PHE A 14 -17.29 13.57 -9.56
N LEU A 15 -16.61 13.15 -10.63
CA LEU A 15 -15.99 11.82 -10.73
C LEU A 15 -14.67 11.73 -9.96
N TRP A 16 -13.88 12.82 -9.97
CA TRP A 16 -12.53 12.87 -9.40
C TRP A 16 -12.25 14.20 -8.71
N ASN A 17 -11.66 14.15 -7.52
CA ASN A 17 -11.18 15.35 -6.85
C ASN A 17 -10.03 15.07 -5.87
N VAL A 18 -9.30 16.12 -5.52
CA VAL A 18 -8.19 16.11 -4.56
C VAL A 18 -8.56 16.94 -3.35
N ASN A 19 -8.49 16.36 -2.16
CA ASN A 19 -8.88 16.92 -0.86
C ASN A 19 -10.34 17.41 -0.77
N LYS A 20 -11.19 17.03 -1.75
CA LYS A 20 -12.61 17.37 -1.80
C LYS A 20 -13.45 16.13 -2.12
N PRO A 21 -14.76 16.11 -1.80
CA PRO A 21 -15.65 15.00 -2.16
C PRO A 21 -15.76 14.80 -3.68
N ALA A 22 -15.80 13.54 -4.10
CA ALA A 22 -16.12 13.05 -5.45
C ALA A 22 -16.38 11.54 -5.38
N LEU A 23 -16.90 10.94 -6.46
CA LEU A 23 -17.10 9.49 -6.55
C LEU A 23 -15.81 8.72 -6.28
N ALA A 24 -14.69 9.17 -6.85
CA ALA A 24 -13.35 8.81 -6.43
C ALA A 24 -12.60 10.07 -5.99
N SER A 25 -11.94 10.04 -4.83
CA SER A 25 -11.17 11.17 -4.36
C SER A 25 -9.86 10.74 -3.71
N PHE A 26 -8.85 11.58 -3.86
CA PHE A 26 -7.64 11.50 -3.07
C PHE A 26 -7.77 12.48 -1.91
N ARG A 27 -7.55 12.04 -0.67
CA ARG A 27 -7.47 12.97 0.49
C ARG A 27 -6.16 12.77 1.21
N ARG A 28 -5.40 13.84 1.40
CA ARG A 28 -4.06 13.83 2.03
C ARG A 28 -4.05 13.07 3.37
N GLN A 29 -5.10 13.19 4.18
CA GLN A 29 -5.25 12.52 5.47
C GLN A 29 -5.27 10.97 5.40
N ASP A 30 -5.60 10.41 4.23
CA ASP A 30 -5.71 8.96 4.04
C ASP A 30 -4.34 8.30 3.79
N TYR A 31 -3.27 9.08 3.67
CA TYR A 31 -1.93 8.64 3.26
C TYR A 31 -0.84 9.08 4.24
N HIS A 32 0.38 8.59 3.99
CA HIS A 32 1.52 8.62 4.90
C HIS A 32 1.79 9.95 5.63
N GLY A 33 2.11 9.85 6.93
CA GLY A 33 2.55 10.99 7.75
C GLY A 33 1.46 12.03 8.07
N ASP A 34 1.89 13.14 8.66
CA ASP A 34 1.02 14.23 9.09
C ASP A 34 0.32 14.90 7.88
N PRO A 35 -1.03 15.00 7.89
CA PRO A 35 -1.77 15.65 6.81
C PRO A 35 -1.46 17.14 6.61
N SER A 36 -0.88 17.82 7.61
CA SER A 36 -0.49 19.23 7.55
C SER A 36 0.71 19.49 6.64
N VAL A 37 1.56 18.48 6.42
CA VAL A 37 2.71 18.55 5.51
C VAL A 37 2.41 17.87 4.18
N SER A 38 3.15 18.25 3.13
CA SER A 38 3.03 17.58 1.82
C SER A 38 3.31 16.08 1.96
N LEU A 39 2.62 15.27 1.16
CA LEU A 39 2.84 13.81 1.16
C LEU A 39 4.28 13.49 0.76
N GLU A 40 4.84 14.25 -0.18
CA GLU A 40 6.22 14.10 -0.61
C GLU A 40 7.20 14.32 0.54
N SER A 41 7.07 15.43 1.27
CA SER A 41 7.95 15.73 2.41
C SER A 41 7.85 14.67 3.51
N ALA A 42 6.64 14.18 3.80
CA ALA A 42 6.43 13.11 4.77
C ALA A 42 7.14 11.80 4.35
N VAL A 43 6.98 11.40 3.08
CA VAL A 43 7.62 10.18 2.55
C VAL A 43 9.13 10.31 2.55
N ARG A 44 9.68 11.44 2.07
CA ARG A 44 11.12 11.70 2.05
C ARG A 44 11.72 11.70 3.46
N LYS A 45 11.02 12.28 4.44
CA LYS A 45 11.44 12.23 5.84
C LYS A 45 11.58 10.80 6.34
N THR A 46 10.54 9.98 6.19
CA THR A 46 10.56 8.57 6.63
C THR A 46 11.64 7.75 5.92
N LEU A 47 11.84 7.98 4.61
CA LEU A 47 12.92 7.33 3.87
C LEU A 47 14.29 7.70 4.43
N LYS A 48 14.53 8.99 4.70
CA LYS A 48 15.77 9.46 5.31
C LYS A 48 15.98 8.87 6.70
N ASP A 49 14.95 8.88 7.54
CA ASP A 49 15.01 8.37 8.91
C ASP A 49 15.31 6.86 8.94
N LYS A 50 14.76 6.08 8.00
CA LYS A 50 14.94 4.61 7.96
C LYS A 50 16.19 4.14 7.21
N THR A 51 16.71 4.93 6.27
CA THR A 51 17.82 4.49 5.40
C THR A 51 19.09 5.31 5.57
N GLY A 52 19.01 6.51 6.17
CA GLY A 52 20.10 7.49 6.21
C GLY A 52 20.38 8.16 4.85
N LYS A 53 19.64 7.81 3.79
CA LYS A 53 19.84 8.31 2.43
C LYS A 53 18.82 9.37 2.05
N THR A 54 19.21 10.24 1.12
CA THR A 54 18.29 11.20 0.50
C THR A 54 17.92 10.70 -0.88
N PHE A 55 16.63 10.73 -1.19
CA PHE A 55 16.10 10.45 -2.52
C PHE A 55 15.52 11.75 -3.04
N ASN A 56 15.87 12.15 -4.26
CA ASN A 56 15.51 13.46 -4.84
C ASN A 56 14.60 13.35 -6.06
N GLY A 57 14.54 12.19 -6.72
CA GLY A 57 13.68 11.99 -7.88
C GLY A 57 12.18 11.94 -7.55
N PRO A 58 11.33 11.78 -8.57
CA PRO A 58 9.89 11.75 -8.41
C PRO A 58 9.42 10.51 -7.65
N ILE A 59 8.30 10.67 -6.94
CA ILE A 59 7.69 9.59 -6.15
C ILE A 59 6.34 9.25 -6.75
N ARG A 60 6.15 7.98 -7.13
CA ARG A 60 4.91 7.46 -7.68
C ARG A 60 4.21 6.56 -6.69
N LEU A 61 2.94 6.83 -6.45
CA LEU A 61 2.08 6.11 -5.52
C LEU A 61 1.19 5.09 -6.23
N LEU A 62 1.24 3.85 -5.76
CA LEU A 62 0.25 2.80 -6.01
C LEU A 62 -0.56 2.60 -4.73
N THR A 63 -1.87 2.85 -4.80
CA THR A 63 -2.73 2.88 -3.61
C THR A 63 -4.21 2.72 -3.96
N HIS A 64 -5.04 2.50 -2.93
CA HIS A 64 -6.48 2.68 -3.04
C HIS A 64 -6.88 4.14 -2.81
N LEU A 65 -7.85 4.60 -3.60
CA LEU A 65 -8.49 5.90 -3.44
C LEU A 65 -9.70 5.80 -2.53
N ARG A 66 -10.23 6.95 -2.12
CA ARG A 66 -11.53 7.03 -1.46
C ARG A 66 -12.63 6.91 -2.50
N TYR A 67 -13.53 5.96 -2.33
CA TYR A 67 -14.69 5.75 -3.20
C TYR A 67 -15.97 6.00 -2.43
N PHE A 68 -16.87 6.82 -2.99
CA PHE A 68 -18.15 7.18 -2.37
C PHE A 68 -18.00 7.65 -0.91
N GLY A 69 -16.94 8.41 -0.62
CA GLY A 69 -16.67 8.90 0.73
C GLY A 69 -16.04 7.88 1.69
N HIS A 70 -15.78 6.63 1.28
CA HIS A 70 -15.12 5.61 2.11
C HIS A 70 -13.73 5.24 1.56
N CYS A 71 -12.75 5.12 2.46
CA CYS A 71 -11.40 4.68 2.11
C CYS A 71 -11.07 3.40 2.90
N PHE A 72 -10.72 2.34 2.19
CA PHE A 72 -10.10 1.14 2.75
C PHE A 72 -8.81 0.90 1.97
N ASN A 73 -7.68 1.08 2.63
CA ASN A 73 -6.37 1.11 2.00
C ASN A 73 -5.37 0.29 2.84
N PRO A 74 -5.33 -1.04 2.65
CA PRO A 74 -4.52 -1.92 3.51
C PRO A 74 -3.02 -1.69 3.32
N VAL A 75 -2.61 -1.29 2.11
CA VAL A 75 -1.21 -1.01 1.78
C VAL A 75 -1.10 0.06 0.69
N SER A 76 -0.13 0.96 0.86
CA SER A 76 0.28 1.94 -0.15
C SER A 76 1.75 1.77 -0.49
N PHE A 77 2.08 1.74 -1.78
CA PHE A 77 3.45 1.61 -2.26
C PHE A 77 3.92 2.91 -2.89
N TYR A 78 5.02 3.46 -2.38
CA TYR A 78 5.68 4.67 -2.87
C TYR A 78 6.97 4.27 -3.58
N TYR A 79 6.95 4.32 -4.91
CA TYR A 79 8.10 4.05 -5.77
C TYR A 79 8.90 5.34 -5.93
N CYS A 80 10.11 5.35 -5.39
CA CYS A 80 11.02 6.49 -5.43
C CYS A 80 11.99 6.30 -6.57
N PHE A 81 11.93 7.18 -7.56
CA PHE A 81 12.82 7.18 -8.71
C PHE A 81 14.07 8.01 -8.42
N ASN A 82 15.11 7.76 -9.20
CA ASN A 82 16.28 8.63 -9.25
C ASN A 82 15.93 9.99 -9.88
N GLU A 83 16.83 10.96 -9.77
CA GLU A 83 16.63 12.32 -10.29
C GLU A 83 16.33 12.36 -11.79
N THR A 84 16.88 11.42 -12.57
CA THR A 84 16.64 11.34 -14.02
C THR A 84 15.30 10.67 -14.38
N ASP A 85 14.54 10.19 -13.40
CA ASP A 85 13.25 9.49 -13.59
C ASP A 85 13.34 8.18 -14.42
N GLU A 86 14.51 7.57 -14.46
CA GLU A 86 14.79 6.37 -15.26
C GLU A 86 14.72 5.08 -14.45
N LYS A 87 15.07 5.14 -13.16
CA LYS A 87 15.25 3.96 -12.32
C LYS A 87 14.64 4.16 -10.96
N VAL A 88 13.93 3.14 -10.47
CA VAL A 88 13.53 3.07 -9.07
C VAL A 88 14.78 2.84 -8.22
N GLU A 89 14.92 3.60 -7.13
CA GLU A 89 16.01 3.50 -6.16
C GLU A 89 15.53 2.89 -4.84
N ALA A 90 14.28 3.18 -4.46
CA ALA A 90 13.66 2.64 -3.27
C ALA A 90 12.15 2.49 -3.42
N ILE A 91 11.58 1.57 -2.64
CA ILE A 91 10.15 1.37 -2.51
C ILE A 91 9.80 1.45 -1.03
N MET A 92 8.88 2.33 -0.67
CA MET A 92 8.27 2.34 0.67
C MET A 92 6.90 1.67 0.60
N ALA A 93 6.70 0.61 1.38
CA ALA A 93 5.42 -0.07 1.54
C ALA A 93 4.82 0.31 2.90
N GLU A 94 3.82 1.18 2.91
CA GLU A 94 3.07 1.55 4.11
C GLU A 94 1.87 0.62 4.28
N VAL A 95 1.87 -0.15 5.35
CA VAL A 95 0.73 -0.99 5.75
C VAL A 95 -0.10 -0.22 6.75
N THR A 96 -1.42 -0.21 6.57
CA THR A 96 -2.38 0.38 7.52
C THR A 96 -3.25 -0.71 8.11
N ASN A 97 -3.33 -0.82 9.44
CA ASN A 97 -4.27 -1.74 10.06
C ASN A 97 -5.68 -1.12 10.16
N THR A 98 -6.69 -1.97 10.12
CA THR A 98 -8.09 -1.60 10.34
C THR A 98 -8.60 -2.50 11.46
N PRO A 99 -9.24 -1.98 12.53
CA PRO A 99 -9.81 -0.63 12.66
C PRO A 99 -8.92 0.44 13.31
N TRP A 100 -7.76 0.08 13.87
CA TRP A 100 -6.95 1.00 14.70
C TRP A 100 -6.25 2.13 13.92
N LYS A 101 -6.17 2.03 12.59
CA LYS A 101 -5.55 3.03 11.68
C LYS A 101 -4.08 3.31 11.99
N GLU A 102 -3.42 2.40 12.70
CA GLU A 102 -1.97 2.40 12.86
C GLU A 102 -1.34 2.12 11.50
N ARG A 103 -0.17 2.71 11.29
CA ARG A 103 0.57 2.60 10.05
C ARG A 103 2.01 2.23 10.32
N TYR A 104 2.55 1.36 9.49
CA TYR A 104 3.97 1.04 9.52
C TYR A 104 4.53 1.03 8.09
N ALA A 105 5.62 1.77 7.89
CA ALA A 105 6.31 1.87 6.61
C ALA A 105 7.51 0.92 6.56
N TYR A 106 7.46 -0.11 5.71
CA TYR A 106 8.63 -0.90 5.35
C TYR A 106 9.36 -0.21 4.19
N VAL A 107 10.69 -0.17 4.21
CA VAL A 107 11.50 0.42 3.13
C VAL A 107 12.37 -0.65 2.48
N VAL A 108 12.39 -0.64 1.15
CA VAL A 108 13.13 -1.57 0.31
C VAL A 108 14.00 -0.76 -0.64
N ASP A 109 15.29 -0.67 -0.35
CA ASP A 109 16.28 0.08 -1.15
C ASP A 109 17.34 -0.84 -1.77
N LYS A 110 17.20 -2.15 -1.59
CA LYS A 110 18.11 -3.17 -2.15
C LYS A 110 17.51 -3.80 -3.39
N LYS A 111 18.30 -3.80 -4.47
CA LYS A 111 17.99 -4.61 -5.65
C LYS A 111 18.13 -6.09 -5.30
N SER A 112 17.23 -6.90 -5.85
CA SER A 112 17.34 -8.35 -5.76
C SER A 112 18.64 -8.83 -6.40
N GLN A 113 19.32 -9.77 -5.74
CA GLN A 113 20.53 -10.39 -6.26
C GLN A 113 20.24 -11.46 -7.34
N SER A 114 18.96 -11.76 -7.60
CA SER A 114 18.58 -12.79 -8.57
C SER A 114 18.44 -12.20 -9.98
N LYS A 115 19.15 -12.78 -10.96
CA LYS A 115 19.04 -12.42 -12.38
C LYS A 115 17.68 -12.77 -13.02
N SER A 116 16.83 -13.56 -12.36
CA SER A 116 15.55 -14.06 -12.94
C SER A 116 14.29 -13.68 -12.15
N LYS A 117 14.42 -12.93 -11.04
CA LYS A 117 13.33 -12.69 -10.07
C LYS A 117 13.42 -11.28 -9.48
N PRO A 118 12.30 -10.73 -8.95
CA PRO A 118 11.87 -9.33 -9.07
C PRO A 118 12.92 -8.31 -8.66
N ASN A 119 12.88 -7.13 -9.29
CA ASN A 119 13.95 -6.12 -9.22
C ASN A 119 14.31 -5.66 -7.79
N PHE A 120 13.37 -5.70 -6.84
CA PHE A 120 13.59 -5.31 -5.44
C PHE A 120 13.11 -6.38 -4.47
N SER A 121 13.86 -6.59 -3.40
CA SER A 121 13.49 -7.52 -2.34
C SER A 121 13.90 -7.03 -0.95
N ALA A 122 13.09 -7.38 0.05
CA ALA A 122 13.42 -7.17 1.46
C ALA A 122 12.81 -8.28 2.31
N SER A 123 13.50 -8.64 3.39
CA SER A 123 13.02 -9.63 4.34
C SER A 123 12.89 -9.06 5.75
N PRO A 124 11.98 -8.09 5.98
CA PRO A 124 11.81 -7.51 7.30
C PRO A 124 11.07 -8.48 8.23
N LYS A 125 11.28 -8.31 9.54
CA LYS A 125 10.36 -8.87 10.55
C LYS A 125 9.01 -8.16 10.47
N LYS A 126 7.92 -8.86 10.79
CA LYS A 126 6.60 -8.23 10.95
C LYS A 126 6.64 -7.19 12.08
N GLN A 127 6.15 -5.98 11.80
CA GLN A 127 6.15 -4.86 12.75
C GLN A 127 4.76 -4.27 13.03
N LEU A 128 3.71 -4.77 12.37
CA LEU A 128 2.35 -4.27 12.56
C LEU A 128 1.36 -5.41 12.77
N HIS A 129 0.54 -5.30 13.82
CA HIS A 129 -0.52 -6.27 14.11
C HIS A 129 -1.78 -5.91 13.30
N VAL A 130 -1.95 -6.61 12.18
CA VAL A 130 -3.02 -6.31 11.20
C VAL A 130 -4.26 -7.20 11.32
N SER A 131 -4.17 -8.31 12.07
CA SER A 131 -5.28 -9.27 12.22
C SER A 131 -5.17 -9.96 13.59
N PRO A 132 -6.26 -10.03 14.37
CA PRO A 132 -6.30 -10.77 15.63
C PRO A 132 -6.07 -12.28 15.49
N PHE A 133 -6.14 -12.83 14.27
CA PHE A 133 -5.90 -14.25 13.99
C PHE A 133 -4.53 -14.49 13.35
N TRP A 134 -3.63 -13.50 13.40
CA TRP A 134 -2.29 -13.58 12.80
C TRP A 134 -1.22 -12.97 13.70
N GLY A 135 -0.46 -13.84 14.37
CA GLY A 135 0.55 -13.48 15.36
C GLY A 135 1.66 -12.55 14.84
N MET A 136 2.44 -11.98 15.76
CA MET A 136 3.55 -11.07 15.45
C MET A 136 4.87 -11.78 15.11
N ASP A 137 4.96 -13.06 15.46
CA ASP A 137 6.08 -13.98 15.27
C ASP A 137 6.22 -14.46 13.83
N HIS A 138 6.29 -13.51 12.89
CA HIS A 138 6.45 -13.78 11.47
C HIS A 138 7.57 -12.95 10.85
N ASP A 139 8.30 -13.59 9.95
CA ASP A 139 9.25 -12.95 9.04
C ASP A 139 8.60 -12.81 7.65
N TYR A 140 8.90 -11.72 6.96
CA TYR A 140 8.42 -11.49 5.60
C TYR A 140 9.53 -11.71 4.59
N GLU A 141 9.16 -12.07 3.38
CA GLU A 141 9.97 -11.88 2.18
C GLU A 141 9.09 -11.16 1.17
N MET A 142 9.37 -9.87 0.95
CA MET A 142 8.66 -9.04 -0.01
C MET A 142 9.48 -8.90 -1.28
N LEU A 143 8.79 -9.00 -2.40
CA LEU A 143 9.33 -9.08 -3.74
C LEU A 143 8.55 -8.12 -4.64
N PHE A 144 9.23 -7.18 -5.29
CA PHE A 144 8.60 -6.11 -6.08
C PHE A 144 9.13 -6.08 -7.51
N SER A 145 8.21 -6.08 -8.48
CA SER A 145 8.56 -5.71 -9.85
C SER A 145 8.71 -4.19 -9.99
N LEU A 146 9.23 -3.75 -11.13
CA LEU A 146 9.20 -2.34 -11.50
C LEU A 146 7.78 -1.96 -11.96
N PRO A 147 7.38 -0.68 -11.80
CA PRO A 147 6.05 -0.18 -12.17
C PRO A 147 5.96 0.15 -13.67
N GLU A 148 6.01 -0.88 -14.52
CA GLU A 148 5.92 -0.77 -15.98
C GLU A 148 4.46 -0.99 -16.45
N ASP A 149 4.24 -1.73 -17.55
CA ASP A 149 2.89 -2.10 -18.03
C ASP A 149 2.18 -3.09 -17.12
N SER A 150 2.95 -3.85 -16.34
CA SER A 150 2.45 -4.72 -15.28
C SER A 150 3.24 -4.47 -14.00
N LEU A 151 2.58 -4.73 -12.88
CA LEU A 151 3.17 -4.57 -11.56
C LEU A 151 2.78 -5.76 -10.70
N SER A 152 3.77 -6.37 -10.08
CA SER A 152 3.61 -7.47 -9.15
C SER A 152 4.28 -7.16 -7.82
N VAL A 153 3.54 -7.40 -6.73
CA VAL A 153 4.07 -7.42 -5.37
C VAL A 153 3.76 -8.80 -4.80
N HIS A 154 4.80 -9.55 -4.48
CA HIS A 154 4.68 -10.85 -3.86
C HIS A 154 5.20 -10.78 -2.43
N MET A 155 4.44 -11.31 -1.48
CA MET A 155 4.81 -11.36 -0.08
C MET A 155 4.68 -12.79 0.42
N LYS A 156 5.78 -13.35 0.92
CA LYS A 156 5.80 -14.61 1.66
C LYS A 156 5.91 -14.32 3.14
N ASN A 157 5.28 -15.18 3.93
CA ASN A 157 5.28 -15.15 5.39
C ASN A 157 5.90 -16.44 5.90
N PHE A 158 6.85 -16.30 6.79
CA PHE A 158 7.52 -17.40 7.46
C PHE A 158 7.23 -17.36 8.95
N LYS A 159 7.05 -18.52 9.56
CA LYS A 159 7.01 -18.72 11.00
C LYS A 159 7.98 -19.85 11.33
N GLU A 160 8.89 -19.63 12.26
CA GLU A 160 9.94 -20.62 12.61
C GLU A 160 10.73 -21.11 11.37
N LYS A 161 10.97 -20.21 10.41
CA LYS A 161 11.63 -20.47 9.11
C LYS A 161 10.82 -21.32 8.11
N GLU A 162 9.60 -21.75 8.45
CA GLU A 162 8.71 -22.43 7.53
C GLU A 162 7.77 -21.45 6.83
N LYS A 163 7.58 -21.62 5.51
CA LYS A 163 6.65 -20.77 4.75
C LYS A 163 5.22 -21.18 5.06
N VAL A 164 4.49 -20.31 5.77
CA VAL A 164 3.11 -20.58 6.21
C VAL A 164 2.06 -19.93 5.32
N PHE A 165 2.41 -18.87 4.59
CA PHE A 165 1.47 -18.15 3.71
C PHE A 165 2.22 -17.35 2.66
N ASP A 166 1.63 -17.19 1.48
CA ASP A 166 2.06 -16.22 0.48
C ASP A 166 0.87 -15.58 -0.23
N VAL A 167 1.11 -14.38 -0.76
CA VAL A 167 0.12 -13.61 -1.50
C VAL A 167 0.80 -12.83 -2.61
N THR A 168 0.10 -12.70 -3.75
CA THR A 168 0.56 -11.91 -4.88
C THR A 168 -0.49 -10.89 -5.28
N LEU A 169 -0.10 -9.62 -5.27
CA LEU A 169 -0.82 -8.55 -5.95
C LEU A 169 -0.31 -8.48 -7.38
N SER A 170 -1.15 -8.77 -8.37
CA SER A 170 -0.82 -8.68 -9.79
C SER A 170 -1.72 -7.68 -10.48
N LEU A 171 -1.13 -6.66 -11.09
CA LEU A 171 -1.83 -5.52 -11.69
C LEU A 171 -1.36 -5.29 -13.13
N LYS A 172 -2.29 -4.81 -13.96
CA LYS A 172 -1.98 -4.25 -15.28
C LYS A 172 -2.22 -2.75 -15.25
N ARG A 173 -1.27 -1.97 -15.76
CA ARG A 173 -1.36 -0.52 -15.85
C ARG A 173 -2.48 -0.14 -16.82
N ARG A 174 -3.25 0.87 -16.41
CA ARG A 174 -4.22 1.56 -17.28
C ARG A 174 -4.02 3.06 -17.13
N PRO A 175 -4.21 3.86 -18.20
CA PRO A 175 -4.17 5.31 -18.11
C PRO A 175 -5.16 5.83 -17.07
N PHE A 176 -4.74 6.76 -16.23
CA PHE A 176 -5.60 7.36 -15.22
C PHE A 176 -6.41 8.50 -15.86
N THR A 177 -7.54 8.14 -16.46
CA THR A 177 -8.44 9.06 -17.19
C THR A 177 -9.87 8.94 -16.68
N ASN A 178 -10.70 9.96 -16.96
CA ASN A 178 -12.13 9.93 -16.60
C ASN A 178 -12.83 8.68 -17.12
N ARG A 179 -12.55 8.26 -18.36
CA ARG A 179 -13.15 7.06 -18.96
C ARG A 179 -12.77 5.80 -18.18
N THR A 180 -11.48 5.60 -17.93
CA THR A 180 -10.99 4.43 -17.19
C THR A 180 -11.52 4.39 -15.75
N LEU A 181 -11.57 5.55 -15.08
CA LEU A 181 -12.08 5.66 -13.72
C LEU A 181 -13.58 5.36 -13.64
N LEU A 182 -14.38 5.89 -14.57
CA LEU A 182 -15.81 5.61 -14.65
C LEU A 182 -16.06 4.12 -14.95
N THR A 183 -15.34 3.52 -15.90
CA THR A 183 -15.44 2.08 -16.18
C THR A 183 -15.09 1.24 -14.96
N ALA A 184 -14.06 1.62 -14.19
CA ALA A 184 -13.70 0.92 -12.96
C ALA A 184 -14.81 1.01 -11.90
N LEU A 185 -15.40 2.19 -11.72
CA LEU A 185 -16.50 2.42 -10.77
C LEU A 185 -17.76 1.64 -11.16
N LEU A 186 -18.12 1.60 -12.44
CA LEU A 186 -19.28 0.83 -12.91
C LEU A 186 -19.07 -0.68 -12.79
N ARG A 187 -17.84 -1.16 -12.99
CA ARG A 187 -17.51 -2.58 -12.83
C ARG A 187 -17.48 -3.02 -11.37
N PHE A 188 -17.13 -2.11 -10.46
CA PHE A 188 -16.89 -2.43 -9.06
C PHE A 188 -17.49 -1.38 -8.09
N PRO A 189 -18.80 -1.09 -8.16
CA PRO A 189 -19.40 0.07 -7.50
C PRO A 189 -19.33 0.04 -5.97
N LEU A 190 -19.38 -1.15 -5.37
CA LEU A 190 -19.37 -1.34 -3.92
C LEU A 190 -18.12 -2.11 -3.45
N LEU A 191 -17.02 -2.07 -4.21
CA LEU A 191 -15.82 -2.87 -3.92
C LEU A 191 -15.31 -2.65 -2.50
N THR A 192 -15.15 -1.39 -2.10
CA THR A 192 -14.65 -1.02 -0.77
C THR A 192 -15.52 -1.62 0.33
N LEU A 193 -16.85 -1.46 0.24
CA LEU A 193 -17.79 -2.01 1.22
C LEU A 193 -17.81 -3.54 1.20
N MET A 194 -17.78 -4.15 0.01
CA MET A 194 -17.71 -5.62 -0.12
C MET A 194 -16.42 -6.20 0.46
N VAL A 195 -15.28 -5.54 0.27
CA VAL A 195 -14.01 -5.97 0.85
C VAL A 195 -14.09 -5.89 2.37
N VAL A 196 -14.52 -4.76 2.92
CA VAL A 196 -14.70 -4.59 4.37
C VAL A 196 -15.66 -5.64 4.94
N PHE A 197 -16.82 -5.86 4.31
CA PHE A 197 -17.75 -6.89 4.74
C PHE A 197 -17.12 -8.28 4.73
N ARG A 198 -16.43 -8.66 3.64
CA ARG A 198 -15.82 -9.98 3.49
C ARG A 198 -14.71 -10.24 4.52
N ILE A 199 -13.87 -9.25 4.84
CA ILE A 199 -12.82 -9.44 5.86
C ILE A 199 -13.43 -9.68 7.25
N HIS A 200 -14.50 -8.95 7.60
CA HIS A 200 -15.18 -9.13 8.89
C HIS A 200 -15.94 -10.46 8.94
N TRP A 201 -16.58 -10.85 7.84
CA TRP A 201 -17.23 -12.15 7.74
C TRP A 201 -16.25 -13.32 7.92
N GLN A 202 -15.06 -13.23 7.31
CA GLN A 202 -14.02 -14.24 7.52
C GLN A 202 -13.49 -14.23 8.96
N ALA A 203 -13.33 -13.06 9.57
CA ALA A 203 -12.95 -12.95 10.99
C ALA A 203 -13.96 -13.67 11.91
N VAL A 204 -15.26 -13.48 11.69
CA VAL A 204 -16.33 -14.19 12.42
C VAL A 204 -16.23 -15.70 12.19
N ARG A 205 -16.00 -16.14 10.95
CA ARG A 205 -15.85 -17.56 10.62
C ARG A 205 -14.63 -18.19 11.30
N LEU A 206 -13.51 -17.48 11.37
CA LEU A 206 -12.30 -17.92 12.08
C LEU A 206 -12.55 -18.02 13.58
N TYR A 207 -13.26 -17.04 14.15
CA TYR A 207 -13.67 -17.07 15.55
C TYR A 207 -14.54 -18.29 15.87
N ILE A 208 -15.57 -18.57 15.08
CA ILE A 208 -16.44 -19.75 15.24
C ILE A 208 -15.64 -21.05 15.14
N ARG A 209 -14.61 -21.08 14.27
CA ARG A 209 -13.69 -22.21 14.12
C ARG A 209 -12.59 -22.29 15.17
N ARG A 210 -12.61 -21.41 16.19
CA ARG A 210 -11.64 -21.35 17.29
C ARG A 210 -10.19 -21.19 16.80
N ALA A 211 -9.99 -20.41 15.73
CA ALA A 211 -8.65 -20.03 15.31
C ALA A 211 -7.94 -19.29 16.47
N PRO A 212 -6.61 -19.46 16.63
CA PRO A 212 -5.86 -18.77 17.69
C PRO A 212 -6.08 -17.25 17.62
N PHE A 213 -6.39 -16.65 18.77
CA PHE A 213 -6.60 -15.21 18.91
C PHE A 213 -5.40 -14.59 19.62
N PHE A 214 -4.84 -13.54 19.03
CA PHE A 214 -3.70 -12.79 19.53
C PHE A 214 -4.16 -11.39 19.96
N THR A 215 -3.88 -11.02 21.20
CA THR A 215 -4.19 -9.68 21.72
C THR A 215 -3.32 -8.63 21.04
N HIS A 216 -3.89 -7.46 20.78
CA HIS A 216 -3.14 -6.34 20.23
C HIS A 216 -2.00 -5.92 21.18
N PRO A 217 -0.74 -5.75 20.70
CA PRO A 217 0.39 -5.43 21.56
C PRO A 217 0.16 -4.22 22.48
N ASP A 218 -0.45 -3.16 21.96
CA ASP A 218 -0.75 -1.93 22.72
C ASP A 218 -1.91 -2.06 23.74
N LYS A 219 -2.49 -3.25 23.88
CA LYS A 219 -3.55 -3.57 24.84
C LYS A 219 -3.15 -4.63 25.86
N ILE A 220 -1.86 -4.99 25.90
CA ILE A 220 -1.24 -5.83 26.92
C ILE A 220 -0.68 -4.91 28.00
#